data_AF-X1D4R8-F1
#
_entry.id   AF-X1D4R8-F1
#
_cell.length_a   1.000
_cell.length_b   1.000
_cell.length_c   1.000
_cell.angle_alpha   90.00
_cell.angle_beta   90.00
_cell.angle_gamma   90.00
#
_symmetry.space_group_name_H-M   'P 1'
#
loop_
_entity.id
_entity.type
_entity.pdbx_description
1 polymer ?
#
loop_
_entity_poly.entity_id
_entity_poly.type
_entity_poly.pdbx_seq_one_letter_code
_entity_poly.pdbx_strand_id
1 'polypeptide(L)'
;MLSRVYIRISHGLETEIFEKVPEMEYVETAVETNLEEFERVVRSRRSTREFRDEKVPEEVMRRCLELALLAPNSSNLQSWEFYWVRDEAKKQDFGSVLSGATRRDDGAGMGGLRGAVGYLETQLQDDDRAA
;
A
#
# COMPACT_ATOMS: atom_id res chain seq x y z
N MET A 1 15.40 -32.10 16.16
CA MET A 1 14.58 -31.92 17.38
C MET A 1 14.67 -30.45 17.76
N LEU A 2 13.77 -29.61 17.24
CA LEU A 2 13.75 -28.17 17.54
C LEU A 2 12.49 -27.88 18.35
N SER A 3 12.69 -27.53 19.62
CA SER A 3 11.66 -27.22 20.59
C SER A 3 11.06 -25.84 20.28
N ARG A 4 9.76 -25.77 20.02
CA ARG A 4 9.01 -24.51 19.90
C ARG A 4 8.84 -23.90 21.30
N VAL A 5 9.29 -22.66 21.45
CA VAL A 5 9.00 -21.81 22.60
C VAL A 5 7.57 -21.28 22.42
N TYR A 6 6.69 -21.52 23.41
CA TYR A 6 5.41 -20.83 23.50
C TYR A 6 5.47 -19.80 24.62
N ILE A 7 5.01 -18.58 24.29
CA ILE A 7 4.84 -17.49 25.24
C ILE A 7 3.68 -17.88 26.16
N ARG A 8 3.97 -18.02 27.45
CA ARG A 8 3.00 -18.33 28.49
C ARG A 8 2.51 -17.01 29.09
N ILE A 9 1.32 -16.57 28.71
CA ILE A 9 0.63 -15.48 29.43
C ILE A 9 -0.15 -16.14 30.56
N SER A 10 0.54 -16.41 31.68
CA SER A 10 -0.11 -16.80 32.92
C SER A 10 -0.49 -15.54 33.68
N HIS A 11 -1.78 -15.22 33.74
CA HIS A 11 -2.52 -14.69 34.90
C HIS A 11 -4.03 -14.77 34.62
N GLY A 12 -4.70 -15.79 35.19
CA GLY A 12 -6.08 -15.66 35.68
C GLY A 12 -7.27 -15.71 34.72
N LEU A 13 -7.12 -16.09 33.45
CA LEU A 13 -8.29 -16.37 32.58
C LEU A 13 -8.30 -17.86 32.21
N GLU A 14 -9.24 -18.62 32.77
CA GLU A 14 -9.64 -19.93 32.26
C GLU A 14 -10.30 -19.73 30.89
N THR A 15 -9.50 -19.46 29.87
CA THR A 15 -9.99 -19.35 28.50
C THR A 15 -9.43 -20.52 27.71
N GLU A 16 -10.29 -21.51 27.45
CA GLU A 16 -10.09 -22.55 26.45
C GLU A 16 -10.15 -21.94 25.05
N ILE A 17 -9.21 -21.05 24.73
CA ILE A 17 -9.18 -20.30 23.46
C ILE A 17 -9.13 -21.23 22.22
N PHE A 18 -8.72 -22.48 22.42
CA PHE A 18 -8.68 -23.52 21.39
C PHE A 18 -9.96 -24.38 21.33
N GLU A 19 -10.85 -24.30 22.33
CA GLU A 19 -12.10 -25.08 22.38
C GLU A 19 -13.34 -24.19 22.24
N LYS A 20 -13.27 -22.93 22.69
CA LYS A 20 -14.40 -21.99 22.69
C LYS A 20 -13.93 -20.63 22.22
N VAL A 21 -14.67 -20.06 21.27
CA VAL A 21 -14.51 -18.66 20.87
C VAL A 21 -14.92 -17.80 22.06
N PRO A 22 -14.03 -16.94 22.60
CA PRO A 22 -14.38 -16.06 23.70
C PRO A 22 -15.51 -15.11 23.30
N GLU A 23 -16.42 -14.80 24.22
CA GLU A 23 -17.44 -13.79 24.01
C GLU A 23 -16.74 -12.43 23.81
N MET A 24 -16.82 -11.89 22.59
CA MET A 24 -16.23 -10.61 22.21
C MET A 24 -17.28 -9.51 22.43
N GLU A 25 -17.03 -8.59 23.34
CA GLU A 25 -17.91 -7.44 23.62
C GLU A 25 -17.86 -6.38 22.49
N TYR A 26 -16.78 -6.34 21.72
CA TYR A 26 -16.59 -5.39 20.63
C TYR A 26 -17.24 -5.88 19.32
N VAL A 27 -18.24 -5.13 18.86
CA VAL A 27 -18.89 -5.32 17.56
C VAL A 27 -18.84 -3.99 16.81
N GLU A 28 -18.19 -3.99 15.65
CA GLU A 28 -18.18 -2.84 14.76
C GLU A 28 -19.28 -3.03 13.70
N THR A 29 -20.27 -2.14 13.71
CA THR A 29 -21.38 -2.21 12.75
C THR A 29 -20.94 -1.53 11.45
N ALA A 30 -21.06 -2.24 10.34
CA ALA A 30 -20.79 -1.66 9.02
C ALA A 30 -21.79 -0.54 8.71
N VAL A 31 -21.26 0.57 8.18
CA VAL A 31 -22.09 1.69 7.74
C VAL A 31 -22.86 1.29 6.47
N GLU A 32 -24.15 1.64 6.41
CA GLU A 32 -24.96 1.43 5.21
C GLU A 32 -24.34 2.18 4.03
N THR A 33 -24.11 1.48 2.92
CA THR A 33 -23.44 2.00 1.73
C THR A 33 -24.29 1.71 0.49
N ASN A 34 -24.35 2.67 -0.44
CA ASN A 34 -25.02 2.46 -1.73
C ASN A 34 -24.18 1.55 -2.63
N LEU A 35 -24.66 0.32 -2.83
CA LEU A 35 -23.98 -0.70 -3.62
C LEU A 35 -23.85 -0.32 -5.11
N GLU A 36 -24.89 0.23 -5.71
CA GLU A 36 -24.91 0.57 -7.14
C GLU A 36 -23.87 1.64 -7.48
N GLU A 37 -23.76 2.67 -6.64
CA GLU A 37 -22.76 3.73 -6.81
C GLU A 37 -21.33 3.20 -6.62
N PHE A 38 -21.12 2.35 -5.62
CA PHE A 38 -19.81 1.72 -5.42
C PHE A 38 -19.42 0.83 -6.62
N GLU A 39 -20.34 0.01 -7.12
CA GLU A 39 -20.10 -0.81 -8.31
C GLU A 39 -19.74 0.03 -9.53
N ARG A 40 -20.42 1.17 -9.73
CA ARG A 40 -20.14 2.08 -10.84
C ARG A 40 -18.71 2.62 -10.80
N VAL A 41 -18.22 2.99 -9.62
CA VAL A 41 -16.83 3.43 -9.42
C VAL A 41 -15.85 2.30 -9.73
N VAL A 42 -16.09 1.10 -9.19
CA VAL A 42 -15.18 -0.05 -9.37
C VAL A 42 -15.08 -0.47 -10.84
N ARG A 43 -16.22 -0.54 -11.54
CA ARG A 43 -16.29 -0.97 -12.95
C ARG A 43 -15.75 0.08 -13.92
N SER A 44 -15.88 1.37 -13.61
CA SER A 44 -15.41 2.45 -14.50
C SER A 44 -13.90 2.66 -14.46
N ARG A 45 -13.22 2.27 -13.37
CA ARG A 45 -11.77 2.47 -13.23
C ARG A 45 -10.98 1.70 -14.31
N ARG A 46 -10.09 2.41 -15.02
CA ARG A 46 -9.15 1.84 -16.00
C ARG A 46 -7.71 2.17 -15.63
N SER A 47 -6.79 1.31 -16.05
CA SER A 47 -5.35 1.61 -15.99
C SER A 47 -4.96 2.49 -17.16
N THR A 48 -5.02 3.80 -16.97
CA THR A 48 -4.61 4.82 -17.94
C THR A 48 -3.09 4.96 -17.98
N ARG A 49 -2.51 5.15 -19.18
CA ARG A 49 -1.06 5.31 -19.40
C ARG A 49 -0.68 6.60 -20.14
N GLU A 50 -1.68 7.38 -20.53
CA GLU A 50 -1.53 8.69 -21.16
C GLU A 50 -2.22 9.72 -20.28
N PHE A 51 -1.47 10.71 -19.80
CA PHE A 51 -1.95 11.72 -18.86
C PHE A 51 -1.87 13.11 -19.49
N ARG A 52 -2.77 13.99 -19.08
CA ARG A 52 -2.72 15.41 -19.46
C ARG A 52 -1.72 16.13 -18.55
N ASP A 53 -1.19 17.25 -19.02
CA ASP A 53 -0.31 18.14 -18.22
C ASP A 53 -1.06 18.92 -17.12
N GLU A 54 -2.38 18.75 -17.04
CA GLU A 54 -3.22 19.36 -16.01
C GLU A 54 -2.86 18.81 -14.63
N LYS A 55 -2.57 19.72 -13.69
CA LYS A 55 -2.26 19.36 -12.31
C LYS A 55 -3.53 18.94 -11.58
N VAL A 56 -3.45 17.84 -10.83
CA VAL A 56 -4.52 17.44 -9.91
C VAL A 56 -4.61 18.47 -8.76
N PRO A 57 -5.82 18.95 -8.40
CA PRO A 57 -6.00 19.83 -7.25
C PRO A 57 -5.43 19.23 -5.96
N GLU A 58 -4.82 20.07 -5.13
CA GLU A 58 -4.08 19.60 -3.95
C GLU A 58 -4.99 18.95 -2.91
N GLU A 59 -6.20 19.50 -2.72
CA GLU A 59 -7.23 18.94 -1.83
C GLU A 59 -7.60 17.51 -2.24
N VAL A 60 -7.80 17.27 -3.54
CA VAL A 60 -8.17 15.95 -4.07
C VAL A 60 -7.05 14.94 -3.78
N MET A 61 -5.80 15.32 -4.04
CA MET A 61 -4.64 14.45 -3.75
C MET A 61 -4.51 14.14 -2.26
N ARG A 62 -4.66 15.14 -1.38
CA ARG A 62 -4.64 14.94 0.08
C ARG A 62 -5.74 13.97 0.52
N ARG A 63 -6.97 14.16 0.01
CA ARG A 63 -8.10 13.30 0.34
C ARG A 63 -7.86 11.85 -0.10
N CYS A 64 -7.26 11.63 -1.27
CA CYS A 64 -6.88 10.29 -1.71
C CYS A 64 -5.86 9.63 -0.78
N LEU A 65 -4.85 10.37 -0.32
CA LEU A 65 -3.84 9.85 0.61
C LEU A 65 -4.44 9.54 1.99
N GLU A 66 -5.32 10.40 2.51
CA GLU A 66 -6.07 10.15 3.75
C GLU A 66 -6.87 8.84 3.68
N LEU A 67 -7.57 8.62 2.57
CA LEU A 67 -8.35 7.39 2.35
C LEU A 67 -7.44 6.16 2.22
N ALA A 68 -6.25 6.30 1.62
CA ALA A 68 -5.29 5.21 1.49
C ALA A 68 -4.77 4.72 2.85
N LEU A 69 -4.64 5.62 3.84
CA LEU A 69 -4.20 5.27 5.19
C LEU A 69 -5.21 4.38 5.95
N LEU A 70 -6.48 4.35 5.54
CA LEU A 70 -7.52 3.53 6.16
C LEU A 70 -7.45 2.05 5.74
N ALA A 71 -6.56 1.70 4.82
CA ALA A 71 -6.40 0.31 4.42
C ALA A 71 -5.98 -0.56 5.63
N PRO A 72 -6.55 -1.77 5.78
CA PRO A 72 -6.14 -2.68 6.83
C PRO A 72 -4.71 -3.17 6.56
N ASN A 73 -3.91 -3.29 7.62
CA ASN A 73 -2.56 -3.83 7.54
C ASN A 73 -2.24 -4.75 8.73
N SER A 74 -1.28 -5.65 8.53
CA SER A 74 -0.92 -6.65 9.54
C SER A 74 -0.44 -5.96 10.82
N SER A 75 -1.01 -6.38 11.95
CA SER A 75 -0.67 -5.87 13.29
C SER A 75 -0.77 -4.34 13.42
N ASN A 76 -1.50 -3.66 12.53
CA ASN A 76 -1.58 -2.20 12.46
C ASN A 76 -0.19 -1.50 12.40
N LEU A 77 0.81 -2.14 11.79
CA LEU A 77 2.16 -1.59 11.65
C LEU A 77 2.24 -0.37 10.72
N GLN A 78 1.25 -0.19 9.84
CA GLN A 78 1.21 0.87 8.82
C GLN A 78 2.51 0.92 8.00
N SER A 79 2.95 -0.25 7.52
CA SER A 79 4.23 -0.45 6.83
C SER A 79 4.21 0.09 5.39
N TRP A 80 3.81 1.33 5.22
CA TRP A 80 3.71 2.04 3.95
C TRP A 80 4.18 3.48 4.09
N GLU A 81 4.82 3.96 3.04
CA GLU A 81 5.21 5.35 2.88
C GLU A 81 4.68 5.84 1.53
N PHE A 82 4.09 7.04 1.53
CA PHE A 82 3.57 7.65 0.32
C PHE A 82 4.42 8.88 -0.03
N TYR A 83 5.08 8.83 -1.18
CA TYR A 83 5.88 9.94 -1.69
C TYR A 83 5.15 10.61 -2.85
N TRP A 84 4.68 11.84 -2.65
CA TRP A 84 4.06 12.64 -3.70
C TRP A 84 5.08 13.59 -4.35
N VAL A 85 5.72 13.13 -5.42
CA VAL A 85 6.76 13.90 -6.13
C VAL A 85 6.12 14.94 -7.06
N ARG A 86 6.35 16.22 -6.75
CA ARG A 86 5.82 17.36 -7.53
C ARG A 86 6.87 18.03 -8.41
N ASP A 87 8.14 17.89 -8.05
CA ASP A 87 9.27 18.47 -8.77
C ASP A 87 9.50 17.74 -10.11
N GLU A 88 9.59 18.52 -11.18
CA GLU A 88 9.65 17.97 -12.54
C GLU A 88 11.02 17.35 -12.85
N ALA A 89 12.10 17.92 -12.30
CA ALA A 89 13.44 17.34 -12.47
C ALA A 89 13.53 15.97 -11.78
N LYS A 90 13.02 15.85 -10.56
CA LYS A 90 12.92 14.56 -9.85
C LYS A 90 12.07 13.54 -10.61
N LYS A 91 10.93 13.95 -11.19
CA LYS A 91 10.11 13.03 -12.01
C LYS A 91 10.84 12.53 -13.25
N GLN A 92 11.57 13.41 -13.94
CA GLN A 92 12.36 13.03 -15.11
C GLN A 92 13.48 12.06 -14.73
N ASP A 93 14.15 12.29 -13.60
CA ASP A 93 15.16 11.39 -13.06
C ASP A 93 14.58 9.99 -12.77
N PHE A 94 13.48 9.91 -12.01
CA PHE A 94 12.77 8.65 -11.77
C PHE A 94 12.30 7.96 -13.07
N GLY A 95 11.76 8.74 -14.01
CA GLY A 95 11.33 8.24 -15.31
C GLY A 95 12.48 7.64 -16.13
N SER A 96 13.67 8.24 -16.06
CA SER A 96 14.86 7.74 -16.75
C SER A 96 15.33 6.39 -16.18
N VAL A 97 15.32 6.21 -14.86
CA VAL A 97 15.71 4.95 -14.22
C VAL A 97 14.69 3.84 -14.51
N LEU A 98 13.40 4.15 -14.40
CA LEU A 98 12.33 3.18 -14.64
C LEU A 98 12.23 2.78 -16.11
N SER A 99 12.43 3.73 -17.04
CA SER A 99 12.47 3.41 -18.47
C SER A 99 13.68 2.56 -18.84
N GLY A 100 14.83 2.77 -18.19
CA GLY A 100 16.01 1.90 -18.27
C GLY A 100 15.72 0.45 -17.85
N ALA A 101 14.93 0.25 -16.79
CA ALA A 101 14.49 -1.08 -16.33
C ALA A 101 13.46 -1.76 -17.26
N THR A 102 12.86 -1.01 -18.20
CA THR A 102 11.89 -1.53 -19.19
C THR A 102 12.48 -1.76 -20.58
N ARG A 103 13.75 -1.43 -20.82
CA ARG A 103 14.46 -1.82 -22.05
C ARG A 103 14.68 -3.33 -22.02
N ARG A 104 13.78 -4.06 -22.67
CA ARG A 104 14.00 -5.44 -23.09
C ARG A 104 15.13 -5.44 -24.11
N ASP A 105 16.26 -6.06 -23.80
CA ASP A 105 17.12 -6.61 -24.84
C ASP A 105 16.34 -7.73 -25.53
N ASP A 106 15.89 -7.44 -26.73
CA ASP A 106 15.10 -8.28 -27.60
C ASP A 106 15.95 -9.43 -28.17
N GLY A 107 15.96 -10.54 -27.43
CA GLY A 107 16.46 -11.83 -27.87
C GLY A 107 15.56 -12.97 -27.36
N ALA A 108 14.65 -13.42 -28.22
CA ALA A 108 13.97 -14.73 -28.27
C ALA A 108 13.74 -15.52 -26.95
N GLY A 109 12.47 -15.79 -26.61
CA GLY A 109 12.11 -16.95 -25.79
C GLY A 109 10.99 -16.70 -24.77
N MET A 110 10.02 -17.61 -24.73
CA MET A 110 8.82 -17.60 -23.88
C MET A 110 9.10 -17.47 -22.37
N GLY A 111 8.17 -16.78 -21.68
CA GLY A 111 7.71 -17.16 -20.34
C GLY A 111 8.31 -16.38 -19.17
N GLY A 112 7.44 -15.65 -18.45
CA GLY A 112 7.70 -15.20 -17.08
C GLY A 112 7.62 -13.70 -16.88
N LEU A 113 6.43 -13.21 -16.50
CA LEU A 113 6.28 -11.93 -15.82
C LEU A 113 7.10 -11.96 -14.52
N ARG A 114 8.26 -11.32 -14.50
CA ARG A 114 8.90 -10.88 -13.25
C ARG A 114 8.68 -9.38 -13.12
N GLY A 115 7.93 -8.98 -12.10
CA GLY A 115 7.81 -7.58 -11.70
C GLY A 115 9.19 -7.03 -11.35
N ALA A 116 9.58 -5.95 -12.01
CA ALA A 116 10.75 -5.19 -11.64
C ALA A 116 10.39 -4.34 -10.41
N VAL A 117 10.69 -4.86 -9.22
CA VAL A 117 10.86 -4.03 -8.02
C VAL A 117 12.29 -3.50 -8.09
N GLY A 118 12.46 -2.29 -8.63
CA GLY A 118 13.71 -1.56 -8.53
C GLY A 118 13.85 -0.98 -7.13
N TYR A 119 14.72 -1.56 -6.31
CA TYR A 119 15.22 -0.89 -5.12
C TYR A 119 16.18 0.23 -5.57
N LEU A 120 15.71 1.47 -5.55
CA LEU A 120 16.60 2.63 -5.45
C LEU A 120 16.65 3.00 -3.98
N GLU A 121 17.78 2.74 -3.35
CA GLU A 121 18.11 3.25 -2.02
C GLU A 121 18.38 4.75 -2.18
N THR A 122 17.31 5.56 -2.27
CA THR A 122 17.45 7.01 -2.14
C THR A 122 17.80 7.29 -0.70
N GLN A 123 19.06 7.70 -0.47
CA GLN A 123 19.45 8.40 0.75
C GLN A 123 18.57 9.65 0.86
N LEU A 124 17.45 9.52 1.55
CA LEU A 124 16.69 10.63 2.10
C LEU A 124 17.62 11.27 3.14
N GLN A 125 18.34 12.31 2.71
CA GLN A 125 18.95 13.24 3.64
C GLN A 125 17.80 13.87 4.44
N ASP A 126 17.90 13.76 5.77
CA ASP A 126 17.00 14.28 6.80
C ASP A 126 16.95 15.82 6.84
N ASP A 127 16.87 16.51 5.71
CA ASP A 127 17.02 17.97 5.64
C ASP A 127 15.70 18.76 5.73
N ASP A 128 14.53 18.11 5.73
CA ASP A 128 13.22 18.81 5.77
C ASP A 128 12.49 18.75 7.12
N ARG A 129 13.15 18.34 8.22
CA ARG A 129 12.65 18.57 9.59
C ARG A 129 13.08 19.94 10.12
N ALA A 130 12.76 21.00 9.38
CA ALA A 130 12.82 22.38 9.90
C ALA A 130 11.98 23.35 9.04
N ALA A 131 10.67 23.36 9.26
CA ALA A 131 9.80 24.54 9.09
C ALA A 131 8.43 24.30 9.75
#